data_AF-A0A7V3MBR2-F1
#
_entry.id   AF-A0A7V3MBR2-F1
#
_cell.length_a   1.000
_cell.length_b   1.000
_cell.length_c   1.000
_cell.angle_alpha   90.00
_cell.angle_beta   90.00
_cell.angle_gamma   90.00
#
_symmetry.space_group_name_H-M   'P 1'
#
loop_
_entity.id
_entity.type
_entity.pdbx_description
1 polymer ?
#
loop_
_entity_poly.entity_id
_entity_poly.type
_entity_poly.pdbx_seq_one_letter_code
_entity_poly.pdbx_strand_id
1 'polypeptide(L)'
;MPRRNLSAEKRVRQSAKRRLAHRAVKTYIKNRIKEFKAETDVAKKEELLRKIYSALDKAAKRGIYHPNTVARKKSKLALSLRK
;
A
#
# COMPACT_ATOMS: atom_id res chain seq x y z
N MET A 1 29.09 14.29 27.70
CA MET A 1 28.43 14.66 26.43
C MET A 1 28.18 13.40 25.62
N PRO A 2 26.96 13.11 25.17
CA PRO A 2 26.72 11.92 24.36
C PRO A 2 27.52 12.05 23.05
N ARG A 3 28.37 11.06 22.77
CA ARG A 3 29.22 11.06 21.58
C ARG A 3 28.32 11.06 20.33
N ARG A 4 28.62 11.96 19.39
CA ARG A 4 27.93 12.06 18.11
C ARG A 4 27.90 10.68 17.42
N ASN A 5 26.72 10.09 17.31
CA ASN A 5 26.55 8.78 16.68
C ASN A 5 26.21 8.95 15.20
N LEU A 6 27.25 8.97 14.37
CA LEU A 6 27.15 9.14 12.91
C LEU A 6 26.24 8.08 12.26
N SER A 7 26.20 6.86 12.81
CA SER A 7 25.32 5.79 12.33
C SER A 7 23.85 6.12 12.58
N ALA A 8 23.51 6.67 13.75
CA ALA A 8 22.16 7.06 14.09
C ALA A 8 21.66 8.21 13.21
N GLU A 9 22.47 9.26 13.01
CA GLU A 9 22.15 10.38 12.09
C GLU A 9 21.89 9.88 10.66
N LYS A 10 22.72 8.95 10.16
CA LYS A 10 22.51 8.31 8.85
C LYS A 10 21.20 7.55 8.79
N ARG A 11 20.85 6.78 9.84
CA ARG A 11 19.60 6.03 9.90
C ARG A 11 18.38 6.93 9.89
N VAL A 12 18.41 8.07 10.57
CA VAL A 12 17.33 9.08 10.54
C VAL A 12 17.11 9.61 9.12
N ARG A 13 18.17 9.97 8.39
CA ARG A 13 18.05 10.43 6.99
C ARG A 13 17.47 9.35 6.06
N GLN A 14 17.97 8.12 6.20
CA GLN A 14 17.48 6.99 5.39
C GLN A 14 16.01 6.64 5.69
N SER A 15 15.61 6.65 6.97
CA SER A 15 14.25 6.34 7.38
C SER A 15 13.27 7.39 6.89
N ALA A 16 13.62 8.69 6.94
CA ALA A 16 12.80 9.77 6.40
C ALA A 16 12.53 9.58 4.90
N LYS A 17 13.58 9.30 4.10
CA LYS A 17 13.44 9.04 2.65
C LYS A 17 12.52 7.84 2.37
N ARG A 18 12.74 6.72 3.06
CA ARG A 18 11.91 5.50 2.91
C ARG A 18 10.46 5.75 3.34
N ARG A 19 10.25 6.49 4.45
CA ARG A 19 8.92 6.83 4.97
C ARG A 19 8.11 7.61 3.95
N LEU A 20 8.70 8.61 3.29
CA LEU A 20 8.03 9.39 2.25
C LEU A 20 7.60 8.51 1.06
N ALA A 21 8.50 7.68 0.54
CA ALA A 21 8.19 6.76 -0.56
C ALA A 21 7.09 5.75 -0.19
N HIS A 22 7.17 5.15 1.01
CA HIS A 22 6.16 4.19 1.48
C HIS A 22 4.81 4.87 1.71
N ARG A 23 4.81 6.11 2.22
CA ARG A 23 3.59 6.89 2.42
C ARG A 23 2.87 7.11 1.09
N ALA A 24 3.58 7.52 0.04
CA ALA A 24 2.99 7.71 -1.30
C ALA A 24 2.31 6.43 -1.82
N VAL A 25 2.98 5.28 -1.73
CA VAL A 25 2.41 3.99 -2.16
C VAL A 25 1.20 3.59 -1.32
N LYS A 26 1.27 3.76 0.01
CA LYS A 26 0.15 3.43 0.91
C LYS A 26 -1.06 4.32 0.64
N THR A 27 -0.84 5.62 0.44
CA THR A 27 -1.90 6.58 0.10
C THR A 27 -2.52 6.26 -1.26
N TYR A 28 -1.72 5.97 -2.28
CA TYR A 28 -2.21 5.56 -3.59
C TYR A 28 -3.16 4.37 -3.49
N ILE A 29 -2.75 3.29 -2.81
CA ILE A 29 -3.59 2.10 -2.62
C ILE A 29 -4.87 2.43 -1.83
N LYS A 30 -4.76 3.25 -0.78
CA LYS A 30 -5.92 3.66 0.03
C LYS A 30 -6.95 4.43 -0.80
N ASN A 31 -6.49 5.35 -1.65
CA ASN A 31 -7.37 6.16 -2.50
C ASN A 31 -8.08 5.29 -3.55
N ARG A 32 -7.37 4.36 -4.21
CA ARG A 32 -8.03 3.46 -5.18
C ARG A 32 -9.02 2.51 -4.54
N ILE A 33 -8.75 2.04 -3.31
CA ILE A 33 -9.75 1.27 -2.55
C ILE A 33 -10.98 2.13 -2.22
N LYS A 34 -10.81 3.43 -1.93
CA LYS A 34 -11.94 4.34 -1.68
C LYS A 34 -12.78 4.52 -2.95
N GLU A 35 -12.12 4.73 -4.10
CA GLU A 35 -12.79 4.82 -5.41
C GLU A 35 -13.54 3.54 -5.76
N PHE A 36 -12.92 2.37 -5.60
CA PHE A 36 -13.57 1.07 -5.82
C PHE A 36 -14.86 0.89 -5.00
N LYS A 37 -14.89 1.41 -3.77
CA LYS A 37 -16.07 1.33 -2.90
C LYS A 37 -17.16 2.34 -3.27
N ALA A 38 -16.80 3.47 -3.87
CA ALA A 38 -17.74 4.52 -4.26
C ALA A 38 -18.33 4.27 -5.65
N GLU A 39 -17.62 3.55 -6.51
CA GLU A 39 -18.10 3.19 -7.85
C GLU A 39 -19.34 2.29 -7.77
N THR A 40 -20.24 2.42 -8.73
CA THR A 40 -21.47 1.60 -8.83
C THR A 40 -21.46 0.72 -10.08
N ASP A 41 -20.76 1.16 -11.13
CA ASP A 41 -20.60 0.42 -12.38
C ASP A 41 -19.69 -0.81 -12.18
N VAL A 42 -20.23 -1.98 -12.52
CA VAL A 42 -19.55 -3.28 -12.38
C VAL A 42 -18.31 -3.36 -13.25
N ALA A 43 -18.37 -2.88 -14.50
CA ALA A 43 -17.24 -2.93 -15.42
C ALA A 43 -16.05 -2.11 -14.90
N LYS A 44 -16.33 -0.89 -14.41
CA LYS A 44 -15.32 -0.02 -13.80
C LYS A 44 -14.76 -0.57 -12.50
N LYS A 45 -15.60 -1.23 -11.68
CA LYS A 45 -15.15 -1.92 -10.45
C LYS A 45 -14.13 -3.01 -10.76
N GLU A 46 -14.37 -3.83 -11.77
CA GLU A 46 -13.44 -4.90 -12.15
C GLU A 46 -12.09 -4.36 -12.60
N GLU A 47 -12.09 -3.29 -13.41
CA GLU A 47 -10.85 -2.62 -13.81
C GLU A 47 -10.08 -2.04 -12.63
N LEU A 48 -10.77 -1.35 -11.72
CA LEU A 48 -10.18 -0.82 -10.49
C LEU A 48 -9.62 -1.93 -9.61
N LEU A 49 -10.33 -3.06 -9.51
CA LEU A 49 -9.88 -4.22 -8.74
C LEU A 49 -8.56 -4.78 -9.28
N ARG A 50 -8.44 -4.95 -10.61
CA ARG A 50 -7.20 -5.39 -11.27
C ARG A 50 -6.04 -4.43 -10.96
N LYS A 51 -6.27 -3.12 -11.03
CA LYS A 51 -5.27 -2.09 -10.69
C LYS A 51 -4.85 -2.16 -9.21
N ILE A 52 -5.81 -2.33 -8.30
CA ILE A 52 -5.55 -2.45 -6.86
C ILE A 52 -4.74 -3.70 -6.55
N TYR A 53 -5.05 -4.84 -7.18
CA TYR A 53 -4.32 -6.09 -6.97
C TYR A 53 -2.86 -5.97 -7.41
N SER A 54 -2.62 -5.43 -8.62
CA SER A 54 -1.27 -5.15 -9.11
C SER A 54 -0.48 -4.25 -8.16
N ALA A 55 -1.11 -3.19 -7.65
CA ALA A 55 -0.47 -2.26 -6.72
C ALA A 55 -0.14 -2.92 -5.37
N LEU A 56 -1.05 -3.76 -4.84
CA LEU A 56 -0.84 -4.50 -3.60
C LEU A 56 0.31 -5.51 -3.72
N ASP A 57 0.38 -6.25 -4.82
CA ASP A 57 1.44 -7.24 -5.04
C ASP A 57 2.81 -6.58 -5.21
N LYS A 58 2.88 -5.47 -5.95
CA LYS A 58 4.09 -4.66 -6.05
C LYS A 58 4.51 -4.11 -4.68
N ALA A 59 3.57 -3.72 -3.84
CA ALA A 59 3.85 -3.25 -2.48
C ALA A 59 4.33 -4.38 -1.55
N ALA A 60 3.84 -5.62 -1.73
CA ALA A 60 4.36 -6.80 -1.03
C ALA A 60 5.80 -7.11 -1.46
N LYS A 61 6.07 -7.16 -2.77
CA LYS A 61 7.42 -7.41 -3.32
C LYS A 61 8.46 -6.40 -2.81
N ARG A 62 8.04 -5.13 -2.63
CA ARG A 62 8.89 -4.06 -2.07
C ARG A 62 9.00 -4.08 -0.54
N GLY A 63 8.34 -5.01 0.15
CA GLY A 63 8.33 -5.10 1.62
C GLY A 63 7.56 -3.97 2.33
N ILE A 64 6.69 -3.24 1.61
CA ILE A 64 5.89 -2.14 2.18
C ILE A 64 4.70 -2.69 2.98
N TYR A 65 4.15 -3.82 2.52
CA TYR A 65 3.13 -4.60 3.23
C TYR A 65 3.61 -6.04 3.39
N HIS A 66 3.25 -6.66 4.52
CA HIS A 66 3.43 -8.09 4.70
C HIS A 66 2.54 -8.88 3.72
N PRO A 67 2.99 -10.01 3.14
CA PRO A 67 2.20 -10.84 2.23
C PRO A 67 0.81 -11.18 2.78
N ASN A 68 0.72 -11.59 4.06
CA ASN A 68 -0.56 -11.88 4.72
C ASN A 68 -1.50 -10.66 4.77
N THR A 69 -0.96 -9.46 4.93
CA THR A 69 -1.78 -8.23 4.89
C THR A 69 -2.35 -8.00 3.50
N VAL A 70 -1.58 -8.29 2.46
CA VAL A 70 -2.03 -8.21 1.07
C VAL A 70 -3.09 -9.26 0.77
N ALA A 71 -2.86 -10.53 1.14
CA ALA A 71 -3.84 -11.61 0.96
C ALA A 71 -5.17 -11.29 1.64
N ARG A 72 -5.15 -10.81 2.89
CA ARG A 72 -6.35 -10.38 3.62
C ARG A 72 -7.08 -9.24 2.93
N LYS A 73 -6.35 -8.26 2.38
CA LYS A 73 -6.96 -7.13 1.64
C LYS A 73 -7.61 -7.60 0.34
N LYS A 74 -6.95 -8.48 -0.42
CA LYS A 74 -7.52 -9.09 -1.64
C LYS A 74 -8.79 -9.87 -1.34
N SER A 75 -8.77 -10.74 -0.33
CA SER A 75 -9.94 -11.50 0.10
C SER A 75 -11.13 -10.60 0.46
N LYS A 76 -10.90 -9.53 1.23
CA LYS A 76 -11.97 -8.56 1.57
C LYS A 76 -12.55 -7.84 0.34
N LEU A 77 -11.71 -7.46 -0.63
CA LEU A 77 -12.16 -6.81 -1.86
C LEU A 77 -12.96 -7.77 -2.75
N ALA A 78 -12.51 -9.02 -2.87
CA ALA A 78 -13.23 -10.06 -3.60
C ALA A 78 -14.62 -10.33 -2.98
N LEU A 79 -14.69 -10.44 -1.66
CA LEU A 79 -15.98 -10.60 -0.96
C LEU A 79 -16.93 -9.42 -1.19
N SER A 80 -16.39 -8.21 -1.26
CA SER A 80 -17.18 -7.00 -1.52
C SER A 80 -17.71 -6.88 -2.96
N LEU A 81 -17.15 -7.64 -3.92
CA LEU A 81 -17.63 -7.67 -5.30
C LEU A 81 -18.73 -8.73 -5.49
N ARG A 82 -18.66 -9.84 -4.72
CA ARG A 82 -19.63 -10.94 -4.79
C ARG A 82 -20.96 -10.62 -4.10
N LYS A 83 -20.98 -9.58 -3.27
CA LYS A 83 -22.15 -9.10 -2.56
C LYS A 83 -22.78 -7.97 -3.37
#